data_AF-A0A8H6B8T6-F1
#
_entry.id   AF-A0A8H6B8T6-F1
#
_cell.length_a   1.000
_cell.length_b   1.000
_cell.length_c   1.000
_cell.angle_alpha   90.00
_cell.angle_beta   90.00
_cell.angle_gamma   90.00
#
_symmetry.space_group_name_H-M   'P 1'
#
loop_
_entity.id
_entity.type
_entity.pdbx_description
1 polymer ?
#
loop_
_entity_poly.entity_id
_entity_poly.type
_entity_poly.pdbx_seq_one_letter_code
_entity_poly.pdbx_strand_id
1 'polypeptide(L)'
;MNVDDLFDEIYPIPIGTGAIAQVYLAKVSSRFVTDYIRPMHIGEQGEGAHDKFVAVKVEHPGARMSIERDLKIMKFFANFINCLPTMEWLSLPQEVDQFAMMMRLQLDMRIEAKNLERFRKNFKKSLDVKFPVPWFSSRRVLIEERVQGIGMSRVLELKRLNNKHMSKQVSDVIVDSFLKMLILDNFVHADLHAGNMIIRFVRMSSNGKKILSNEEETDRL
;
A
#
# COMPACT_ATOMS: atom_id res chain seq x y z
N MET A 1 1.08 -20.47 15.06
CA MET A 1 1.88 -20.52 13.83
C MET A 1 3.16 -19.78 14.12
N ASN A 2 4.32 -20.45 14.07
CA ASN A 2 5.59 -19.77 14.28
C ASN A 2 5.97 -19.03 12.99
N VAL A 3 6.67 -17.91 13.09
CA VAL A 3 7.14 -17.13 11.94
C VAL A 3 8.09 -17.96 11.07
N ASP A 4 8.88 -18.83 11.70
CA ASP A 4 9.79 -19.76 11.03
C ASP A 4 9.07 -20.79 10.15
N ASP A 5 7.78 -21.05 10.38
CA ASP A 5 6.98 -21.95 9.55
C ASP A 5 6.45 -21.29 8.26
N LEU A 6 6.46 -19.94 8.23
CA LEU A 6 5.87 -19.13 7.16
C LEU A 6 6.84 -18.86 6.01
N PHE A 7 8.14 -18.75 6.31
CA PHE A 7 9.15 -18.28 5.38
C PHE A 7 10.30 -19.28 5.25
N ASP A 8 10.70 -19.55 4.02
CA ASP A 8 11.97 -20.24 3.73
C ASP A 8 13.15 -19.28 3.98
N GLU A 9 12.96 -17.98 3.72
CA GLU A 9 14.00 -16.94 3.88
C GLU A 9 13.35 -15.56 4.11
N ILE A 10 13.94 -14.74 4.98
CA ILE A 10 13.58 -13.32 5.13
C ILE A 10 14.84 -12.49 4.88
N TYR A 11 14.78 -11.55 3.94
CA TYR A 11 15.92 -10.67 3.67
C TYR A 11 15.97 -9.60 4.78
N PRO A 12 17.11 -9.43 5.47
CA PRO A 12 17.21 -8.59 6.67
C PRO A 12 17.22 -7.09 6.36
N ILE A 13 17.39 -6.69 5.10
CA ILE A 13 17.45 -5.29 4.68
C ILE A 13 16.04 -4.91 4.18
N PRO A 14 15.42 -3.85 4.74
CA PRO A 14 14.12 -3.40 4.27
C PRO A 14 14.25 -2.84 2.84
N ILE A 15 13.30 -3.21 1.99
CA ILE A 15 13.20 -2.74 0.60
C ILE A 15 12.40 -1.44 0.49
N GLY A 16 11.72 -1.04 1.57
CA GLY A 16 10.98 0.21 1.64
C GLY A 16 10.66 0.59 3.07
N THR A 17 10.50 1.89 3.32
CA THR A 17 10.16 2.43 4.63
C THR A 17 8.99 3.38 4.48
N GLY A 18 7.92 3.11 5.22
CA GLY A 18 6.78 4.00 5.38
C GLY A 18 6.79 4.71 6.73
N ALA A 19 5.74 5.51 6.97
CA ALA A 19 5.61 6.32 8.19
C ALA A 19 5.58 5.47 9.47
N ILE A 20 4.87 4.34 9.45
CA ILE A 20 4.62 3.51 10.64
C ILE A 20 5.18 2.08 10.54
N ALA A 21 5.68 1.70 9.36
CA ALA A 21 6.12 0.35 9.08
C ALA A 21 7.27 0.34 8.07
N GLN A 22 8.02 -0.74 8.09
CA GLN A 22 9.09 -1.07 7.15
C GLN A 22 8.71 -2.32 6.38
N VAL A 23 9.13 -2.39 5.11
CA VAL A 23 8.77 -3.46 4.18
C VAL A 23 10.00 -4.32 3.95
N TYR A 24 9.87 -5.62 4.23
CA TYR A 24 10.89 -6.62 3.96
C TYR A 24 10.47 -7.48 2.79
N LEU A 25 11.47 -7.96 2.05
CA LEU A 25 11.29 -9.04 1.11
C LEU A 25 11.40 -10.37 1.87
N ALA A 26 10.52 -11.32 1.59
CA ALA A 26 10.63 -12.66 2.12
C ALA A 26 10.25 -13.70 1.07
N LYS A 27 10.79 -14.90 1.19
CA LYS A 27 10.44 -16.07 0.40
C LYS A 27 9.56 -16.97 1.24
N VAL A 28 8.31 -17.19 0.84
CA VAL A 28 7.36 -18.02 1.59
C VAL A 28 7.64 -19.50 1.44
N SER A 29 7.34 -20.25 2.50
CA SER A 29 7.48 -21.70 2.50
C SER A 29 6.46 -22.35 1.58
N SER A 30 6.84 -23.49 1.00
CA SER A 30 5.96 -24.23 0.08
C SER A 30 4.68 -24.73 0.78
N ARG A 31 4.74 -24.94 2.10
CA ARG A 31 3.57 -25.24 2.96
C ARG A 31 2.63 -24.04 3.03
N PHE A 32 3.15 -22.85 3.34
CA PHE A 32 2.34 -21.62 3.37
C PHE A 32 1.64 -21.36 2.03
N VAL A 33 2.34 -21.56 0.91
CA VAL A 33 1.73 -21.45 -0.43
C VAL A 33 0.58 -22.44 -0.61
N THR A 34 0.75 -23.69 -0.18
CA THR A 34 -0.22 -24.77 -0.42
C THR A 34 -1.44 -24.67 0.49
N ASP A 35 -1.22 -24.36 1.77
CA ASP A 35 -2.24 -24.40 2.80
C ASP A 35 -3.04 -23.09 2.91
N TYR A 36 -2.44 -21.96 2.50
CA TYR A 36 -3.03 -20.62 2.69
C TYR A 36 -3.23 -19.85 1.37
N ILE A 37 -2.21 -19.81 0.51
CA ILE A 37 -2.28 -19.00 -0.72
C ILE A 37 -3.13 -19.69 -1.80
N ARG A 38 -2.87 -20.97 -2.12
CA ARG A 38 -3.59 -21.69 -3.18
C ARG A 38 -5.11 -21.75 -2.95
N PRO A 39 -5.63 -22.04 -1.74
CA PRO A 39 -7.07 -22.06 -1.51
C PRO A 39 -7.75 -20.72 -1.77
N MET A 40 -7.06 -19.59 -1.54
CA MET A 40 -7.59 -18.25 -1.86
C MET A 40 -7.67 -17.97 -3.37
N HIS A 41 -6.92 -18.68 -4.21
CA HIS A 41 -6.82 -18.41 -5.66
C HIS A 41 -7.64 -19.35 -6.54
N ILE A 42 -8.48 -20.24 -5.97
CA ILE A 42 -9.27 -21.25 -6.71
C ILE A 42 -10.24 -20.63 -7.76
N GLY A 43 -10.44 -19.30 -7.78
CA GLY A 43 -11.33 -18.62 -8.74
C GLY A 43 -10.69 -17.60 -9.70
N GLU A 44 -9.39 -17.32 -9.61
CA GLU A 44 -8.73 -16.34 -10.49
C GLU A 44 -7.69 -17.05 -11.36
N GLN A 45 -8.04 -17.30 -12.63
CA GLN A 45 -7.07 -17.70 -13.65
C GLN A 45 -6.04 -16.57 -13.82
N GLY A 46 -4.91 -16.68 -13.13
CA GLY A 46 -3.81 -15.74 -13.25
C GLY A 46 -2.54 -16.34 -12.67
N GLU A 47 -1.46 -16.24 -13.42
CA GLU A 47 -0.10 -16.78 -13.23
C GLU A 47 0.63 -16.41 -11.91
N GLY A 48 -0.08 -15.94 -10.87
CA GLY A 48 0.49 -15.49 -9.60
C GLY A 48 0.92 -16.60 -8.64
N ALA A 49 0.71 -17.88 -8.97
CA ALA A 49 1.08 -19.02 -8.13
C ALA A 49 2.58 -19.41 -8.21
N HIS A 50 3.38 -18.65 -8.97
CA HIS A 50 4.80 -18.98 -9.20
C HIS A 50 5.78 -18.13 -8.40
N ASP A 51 5.40 -16.93 -7.96
CA ASP A 51 6.31 -16.09 -7.21
C ASP A 51 6.27 -16.46 -5.73
N LYS A 52 7.35 -17.08 -5.24
CA LYS A 52 7.52 -17.39 -3.82
C LYS A 52 7.88 -16.14 -3.01
N PHE A 53 8.10 -14.99 -3.66
CA PHE A 53 8.47 -13.76 -2.98
C PHE A 53 7.27 -12.92 -2.58
N VAL A 54 7.33 -12.38 -1.36
CA VAL A 54 6.26 -11.64 -0.72
C VAL A 54 6.79 -10.36 -0.08
N ALA A 55 5.94 -9.35 0.02
CA ALA A 55 6.22 -8.16 0.81
C ALA A 55 5.71 -8.37 2.24
N VAL A 56 6.60 -8.17 3.22
CA VAL A 56 6.29 -8.28 4.65
C VAL A 56 6.42 -6.90 5.28
N LYS A 57 5.30 -6.25 5.52
CA LYS A 57 5.21 -4.98 6.24
C LYS A 57 5.22 -5.24 7.74
N VAL A 58 6.12 -4.59 8.47
CA VAL A 58 6.28 -4.74 9.92
C VAL A 58 6.25 -3.35 10.57
N GLU A 59 5.38 -3.17 11.58
CA GLU A 59 5.31 -1.95 12.39
C GLU A 59 6.68 -1.58 12.97
N HIS A 60 7.05 -0.30 12.88
CA HIS A 60 8.28 0.22 13.48
C HIS A 60 8.28 -0.03 15.00
N PRO A 61 9.39 -0.51 15.57
CA PRO A 61 9.49 -0.70 17.01
C PRO A 61 9.18 0.60 17.77
N GLY A 62 8.19 0.55 18.66
CA GLY A 62 7.81 1.69 19.49
C GLY A 62 6.97 2.77 18.80
N ALA A 63 6.60 2.62 17.52
CA ALA A 63 5.77 3.60 16.80
C ALA A 63 4.47 3.94 17.56
N ARG A 64 3.78 2.91 18.05
CA ARG A 64 2.59 3.09 18.89
C ARG A 64 2.84 3.94 20.13
N MET A 65 3.95 3.73 20.82
CA MET A 65 4.24 4.49 22.05
C MET A 65 4.56 5.96 21.74
N SER A 66 5.29 6.21 20.65
CA SER A 66 5.59 7.57 20.19
C SER A 66 4.32 8.30 19.78
N ILE A 67 3.48 7.70 18.94
CA ILE A 67 2.21 8.29 18.49
C ILE A 67 1.28 8.57 19.68
N GLU A 68 1.12 7.63 20.61
CA GLU A 68 0.27 7.87 21.79
C GLU A 68 0.81 8.97 22.71
N ARG A 69 2.14 9.17 22.77
CA ARG A 69 2.75 10.28 23.50
C ARG A 69 2.43 11.61 22.80
N ASP A 70 2.61 11.68 21.49
CA ASP A 70 2.39 12.88 20.71
C ASP A 70 0.91 13.30 20.75
N LEU A 71 -0.02 12.35 20.65
CA LEU A 71 -1.45 12.60 20.78
C LEU A 71 -1.84 13.15 22.17
N LYS A 72 -1.19 12.68 23.24
CA LYS A 72 -1.40 13.24 24.60
C LYS A 72 -0.93 14.69 24.69
N ILE A 73 0.24 14.99 24.11
CA ILE A 73 0.78 16.36 24.06
C ILE A 73 -0.16 17.26 23.26
N MET A 74 -0.61 16.82 22.08
CA MET A 74 -1.57 17.56 21.26
C MET A 74 -2.86 17.82 22.01
N LYS A 75 -3.41 16.82 22.70
CA LYS A 75 -4.66 16.97 23.47
C LYS A 75 -4.51 17.98 24.62
N PHE A 76 -3.37 17.94 25.31
CA PHE A 76 -3.06 18.90 26.36
C PHE A 76 -3.09 20.35 25.84
N PHE A 77 -2.37 20.62 24.74
CA PHE A 77 -2.35 21.96 24.14
C PHE A 77 -3.69 22.35 23.52
N ALA A 78 -4.42 21.43 22.91
CA ALA A 78 -5.75 21.69 22.38
C ALA A 78 -6.72 22.12 23.47
N ASN A 79 -6.72 21.45 24.63
CA ASN A 79 -7.52 21.86 25.78
C ASN A 79 -7.10 23.24 26.31
N PHE A 80 -5.80 23.50 26.39
CA PHE A 80 -5.26 24.78 26.86
C PHE A 80 -5.68 25.94 25.93
N ILE A 81 -5.54 25.78 24.61
CA ILE A 81 -5.94 26.80 23.63
C ILE A 81 -7.45 27.01 23.65
N ASN A 82 -8.23 25.95 23.84
CA ASN A 82 -9.69 26.04 23.91
C ASN A 82 -10.19 26.81 25.15
N CYS A 83 -9.36 27.00 26.18
CA CYS A 83 -9.70 27.88 27.31
C CYS A 83 -9.52 29.37 27.00
N LEU A 84 -8.88 29.73 25.87
CA LEU A 84 -8.75 31.13 25.46
C LEU A 84 -10.07 31.63 24.86
N PRO A 85 -10.50 32.85 25.17
CA PRO A 85 -11.67 33.46 24.54
C PRO A 85 -11.57 33.40 23.02
N THR A 86 -12.70 33.17 22.33
CA THR A 86 -12.80 33.10 20.87
C THR A 86 -12.20 31.84 20.21
N MET A 87 -11.44 31.00 20.93
CA MET A 87 -10.87 29.77 20.33
C MET A 87 -11.81 28.56 20.35
N GLU A 88 -12.87 28.58 21.15
CA GLU A 88 -13.87 27.50 21.26
C GLU A 88 -14.52 27.14 19.91
N TRP A 89 -14.64 28.12 19.00
CA TRP A 89 -15.18 27.92 17.65
C TRP A 89 -14.37 26.94 16.80
N LEU A 90 -13.08 26.76 17.10
CA LEU A 90 -12.21 25.80 16.39
C LEU A 90 -12.42 24.36 16.86
N SER A 91 -13.02 24.13 18.04
CA SER A 91 -13.25 22.79 18.59
C SER A 91 -11.99 21.90 18.56
N LEU A 92 -10.81 22.49 18.85
CA LEU A 92 -9.52 21.80 18.74
C LEU A 92 -9.46 20.49 19.54
N PRO A 93 -10.04 20.38 20.76
CA PRO A 93 -10.07 19.11 21.47
C PRO A 93 -10.75 17.99 20.67
N GLN A 94 -11.86 18.30 20.00
CA GLN A 94 -12.63 17.34 19.20
C GLN A 94 -11.86 16.97 17.93
N GLU A 95 -11.22 17.93 17.27
CA GLU A 95 -10.36 17.68 16.10
C GLU A 95 -9.18 16.78 16.44
N VAL A 96 -8.54 17.00 17.59
CA VAL A 96 -7.48 16.11 18.07
C VAL A 96 -8.00 14.69 18.35
N ASP A 97 -9.23 14.52 18.84
CA ASP A 97 -9.81 13.19 19.05
C ASP A 97 -10.06 12.46 17.72
N GLN A 98 -10.53 13.18 16.68
CA GLN A 98 -10.70 12.61 15.34
C GLN A 98 -9.35 12.24 14.73
N PHE A 99 -8.36 13.12 14.82
CA PHE A 99 -7.02 12.85 14.37
C PHE A 99 -6.39 11.65 15.11
N ALA A 100 -6.57 11.57 16.43
CA ALA A 100 -6.12 10.43 17.24
C ALA A 100 -6.74 9.11 16.80
N MET A 101 -8.03 9.10 16.46
CA MET A 101 -8.69 7.92 15.91
C MET A 101 -8.05 7.51 14.59
N MET A 102 -7.85 8.45 13.66
CA MET A 102 -7.21 8.20 12.36
C MET A 102 -5.79 7.62 12.51
N MET A 103 -4.96 8.20 13.37
CA MET A 103 -3.59 7.72 13.61
C MET A 103 -3.55 6.32 14.23
N ARG A 104 -4.48 6.02 15.16
CA ARG A 104 -4.58 4.68 15.75
C ARG A 104 -5.02 3.62 14.73
N LEU A 105 -5.85 3.99 13.76
CA LEU A 105 -6.24 3.08 12.67
C LEU A 105 -5.08 2.75 11.75
N GLN A 106 -4.18 3.71 11.49
CA GLN A 106 -2.97 3.46 10.71
C GLN A 106 -2.08 2.40 11.39
N LEU A 107 -1.96 2.44 12.71
CA LEU A 107 -1.15 1.48 13.50
C LEU A 107 -1.66 0.03 13.50
N ASP A 108 -2.76 -0.30 12.82
CA ASP A 108 -3.29 -1.66 12.74
C ASP A 108 -3.24 -2.17 11.30
N MET A 109 -2.24 -3.00 11.01
CA MET A 109 -2.01 -3.57 9.67
C MET A 109 -3.20 -4.41 9.14
N ARG A 110 -4.13 -4.84 10.01
CA ARG A 110 -5.37 -5.52 9.60
C ARG A 110 -6.35 -4.57 8.91
N ILE A 111 -6.33 -3.29 9.27
CA ILE A 111 -7.15 -2.27 8.63
C ILE A 111 -6.64 -2.03 7.21
N GLU A 112 -5.32 -1.93 7.02
CA GLU A 112 -4.70 -1.84 5.71
C GLU A 112 -5.04 -3.05 4.83
N ALA A 113 -4.93 -4.27 5.37
CA ALA A 113 -5.32 -5.49 4.66
C ALA A 113 -6.78 -5.46 4.17
N LYS A 114 -7.73 -5.06 5.04
CA LYS A 114 -9.15 -4.93 4.67
C LYS A 114 -9.38 -3.85 3.61
N ASN A 115 -8.64 -2.75 3.68
CA ASN A 115 -8.72 -1.68 2.67
C ASN A 115 -8.21 -2.19 1.32
N LEU A 116 -7.12 -2.96 1.29
CA LEU A 116 -6.61 -3.61 0.07
C LEU A 116 -7.63 -4.57 -0.54
N GLU A 117 -8.30 -5.41 0.27
CA GLU A 117 -9.38 -6.29 -0.22
C GLU A 117 -10.52 -5.50 -0.88
N ARG A 118 -10.94 -4.39 -0.26
CA ARG A 118 -11.97 -3.50 -0.82
C ARG A 118 -11.51 -2.87 -2.13
N PHE A 119 -10.29 -2.36 -2.19
CA PHE A 119 -9.73 -1.80 -3.42
C PHE A 119 -9.66 -2.85 -4.53
N ARG A 120 -9.19 -4.06 -4.23
CA ARG A 120 -9.18 -5.17 -5.20
C ARG A 120 -10.56 -5.49 -5.73
N LYS A 121 -11.58 -5.53 -4.87
CA LYS A 121 -12.97 -5.75 -5.29
C LYS A 121 -13.46 -4.62 -6.23
N ASN A 122 -13.19 -3.37 -5.86
CA ASN A 122 -13.60 -2.20 -6.64
C ASN A 122 -12.89 -2.11 -7.99
N PHE A 123 -11.65 -2.60 -8.08
CA PHE A 123 -10.80 -2.57 -9.26
C PHE A 123 -10.71 -3.91 -9.99
N LYS A 124 -11.53 -4.92 -9.64
CA LYS A 124 -11.46 -6.27 -10.22
C LYS A 124 -11.53 -6.31 -11.76
N LYS A 125 -12.22 -5.34 -12.39
CA LYS A 125 -12.35 -5.22 -13.85
C LYS A 125 -11.34 -4.25 -14.49
N SER A 126 -10.52 -3.57 -13.68
CA SER A 126 -9.53 -2.64 -14.18
C SER A 126 -8.32 -3.40 -14.72
N LEU A 127 -7.83 -3.00 -15.89
CA LEU A 127 -6.57 -3.48 -16.45
C LEU A 127 -5.40 -2.55 -16.15
N ASP A 128 -5.69 -1.31 -15.73
CA ASP A 128 -4.69 -0.25 -15.60
C ASP A 128 -4.23 -0.05 -14.15
N VAL A 129 -5.05 -0.45 -13.17
CA VAL A 129 -4.70 -0.37 -11.74
C VAL A 129 -4.95 -1.70 -11.05
N LYS A 130 -3.95 -2.16 -10.28
CA LYS A 130 -3.98 -3.38 -9.47
C LYS A 130 -3.51 -3.06 -8.06
N PHE A 131 -4.14 -3.69 -7.07
CA PHE A 131 -3.73 -3.64 -5.66
C PHE A 131 -3.20 -5.02 -5.23
N PRO A 132 -2.17 -5.08 -4.37
CA PRO A 132 -1.59 -6.35 -3.91
C PRO A 132 -2.62 -7.21 -3.15
N VAL A 133 -2.52 -8.53 -3.30
CA VAL A 133 -3.31 -9.46 -2.48
C VAL A 133 -2.76 -9.46 -1.05
N PRO A 134 -3.57 -9.13 -0.01
CA PRO A 134 -3.18 -9.41 1.36
C PRO A 134 -3.33 -10.91 1.64
N TRP A 135 -2.26 -11.58 2.05
CA TRP A 135 -2.28 -13.02 2.35
C TRP A 135 -2.44 -13.31 3.83
N PHE A 136 -1.84 -12.47 4.67
CA PHE A 136 -1.94 -12.60 6.12
C PHE A 136 -1.83 -11.23 6.77
N SER A 137 -2.61 -11.00 7.81
CA SER A 137 -2.49 -9.78 8.62
C SER A 137 -2.65 -10.07 10.11
N SER A 138 -1.84 -9.37 10.89
CA SER A 138 -1.95 -9.22 12.34
C SER A 138 -1.94 -7.74 12.66
N ARG A 139 -2.01 -7.35 13.94
CA ARG A 139 -1.94 -5.92 14.30
C ARG A 139 -0.65 -5.25 13.84
N ARG A 140 0.47 -5.98 13.83
CA ARG A 140 1.82 -5.42 13.60
C ARG A 140 2.47 -5.84 12.30
N VAL A 141 1.89 -6.82 11.61
CA VAL A 141 2.49 -7.43 10.42
C VAL A 141 1.43 -7.62 9.35
N LEU A 142 1.75 -7.25 8.11
CA LEU A 142 0.96 -7.55 6.91
C LEU A 142 1.87 -8.23 5.89
N ILE A 143 1.48 -9.41 5.44
CA ILE A 143 2.12 -10.17 4.36
C ILE A 143 1.23 -10.05 3.14
N GLU A 144 1.77 -9.53 2.04
CA GLU A 144 1.03 -9.24 0.80
C GLU A 144 1.82 -9.58 -0.46
N GLU A 145 1.11 -9.65 -1.59
CA GLU A 145 1.67 -9.83 -2.93
C GLU A 145 2.81 -8.84 -3.18
N ARG A 146 3.98 -9.36 -3.54
CA ARG A 146 5.07 -8.52 -4.03
C ARG A 146 4.64 -7.90 -5.35
N VAL A 147 4.52 -6.58 -5.39
CA VAL A 147 4.32 -5.82 -6.62
C VAL A 147 5.67 -5.44 -7.19
N GLN A 148 5.93 -5.84 -8.43
CA GLN A 148 7.14 -5.51 -9.16
C GLN A 148 6.89 -4.29 -10.07
N GLY A 149 7.91 -3.46 -10.28
CA GLY A 149 7.85 -2.32 -11.19
C GLY A 149 8.71 -1.15 -10.73
N ILE A 150 8.60 -0.02 -11.43
CA ILE A 150 9.38 1.20 -11.12
C ILE A 150 8.57 2.08 -10.17
N GLY A 151 9.13 2.40 -9.00
CA GLY A 151 8.49 3.34 -8.07
C GLY A 151 8.23 4.70 -8.73
N MET A 152 7.06 5.30 -8.47
CA MET A 152 6.66 6.54 -9.13
C MET A 152 7.63 7.70 -8.83
N SER A 153 8.25 7.73 -7.64
CA SER A 153 9.31 8.70 -7.33
C SER A 153 10.47 8.63 -8.33
N ARG A 154 10.90 7.41 -8.69
CA ARG A 154 11.94 7.21 -9.69
C ARG A 154 11.48 7.59 -11.09
N VAL A 155 10.24 7.28 -11.45
CA VAL A 155 9.64 7.72 -12.72
C VAL A 155 9.59 9.24 -12.80
N LEU A 156 9.29 9.94 -11.71
CA LEU A 156 9.27 11.42 -11.66
C LEU A 156 10.68 12.00 -11.81
N GLU A 157 11.70 11.38 -11.22
CA GLU A 157 13.10 11.75 -11.43
C GLU A 157 13.51 11.57 -12.91
N LEU A 158 13.21 10.40 -13.49
CA LEU A 158 13.51 10.08 -14.88
C LEU A 158 12.72 10.97 -15.85
N LYS A 159 11.47 11.35 -15.54
CA LYS A 159 10.66 12.26 -16.37
C LYS A 159 11.18 13.70 -16.41
N ARG A 160 12.09 14.11 -15.51
CA ARG A 160 12.88 15.33 -15.73
C ARG A 160 13.71 15.24 -17.02
N LEU A 161 13.84 14.04 -17.60
CA LEU A 161 14.34 13.72 -18.93
C LEU A 161 13.16 13.55 -19.94
N ASN A 162 12.47 14.65 -20.26
CA ASN A 162 11.77 14.97 -21.52
C ASN A 162 10.72 14.05 -22.22
N ASN A 163 10.24 12.92 -21.69
CA ASN A 163 9.17 12.15 -22.38
C ASN A 163 7.74 12.60 -21.99
N LYS A 164 7.21 13.61 -22.70
CA LYS A 164 5.85 14.17 -22.47
C LYS A 164 4.72 13.15 -22.69
N HIS A 165 4.87 12.24 -23.65
CA HIS A 165 3.82 11.27 -24.00
C HIS A 165 3.61 10.24 -22.88
N MET A 166 4.70 9.63 -22.41
CA MET A 166 4.66 8.73 -21.26
C MET A 166 4.13 9.45 -20.01
N SER A 167 4.46 10.73 -19.86
CA SER A 167 3.94 11.49 -18.73
C SER A 167 2.44 11.59 -18.70
N LYS A 168 1.85 11.94 -19.85
CA LYS A 168 0.41 12.03 -20.01
C LYS A 168 -0.27 10.68 -19.75
N GLN A 169 0.22 9.59 -20.34
CA GLN A 169 -0.38 8.25 -20.15
C GLN A 169 -0.46 7.84 -18.67
N VAL A 170 0.60 8.06 -17.90
CA VAL A 170 0.61 7.76 -16.46
C VAL A 170 -0.35 8.67 -15.70
N SER A 171 -0.34 9.97 -16.01
CA SER A 171 -1.23 10.94 -15.34
C SER A 171 -2.70 10.66 -15.60
N ASP A 172 -3.09 10.31 -16.83
CA ASP A 172 -4.46 10.00 -17.20
C ASP A 172 -4.97 8.81 -16.36
N VAL A 173 -4.19 7.72 -16.24
CA VAL A 173 -4.56 6.56 -15.41
C VAL A 173 -4.70 6.94 -13.93
N ILE A 174 -3.80 7.77 -13.39
CA ILE A 174 -3.85 8.21 -11.98
C ILE A 174 -5.11 9.04 -11.72
N VAL A 175 -5.40 10.01 -12.59
CA VAL A 175 -6.57 10.89 -12.46
C VAL A 175 -7.86 10.09 -12.58
N ASP A 176 -7.98 9.23 -13.60
CA ASP A 176 -9.16 8.39 -13.79
C ASP A 176 -9.41 7.46 -12.60
N SER A 177 -8.33 6.89 -12.05
CA SER A 177 -8.41 6.01 -10.89
C SER A 177 -8.80 6.76 -9.62
N PHE A 178 -8.29 7.98 -9.43
CA PHE A 178 -8.68 8.84 -8.32
C PHE A 178 -10.15 9.26 -8.41
N LEU A 179 -10.61 9.68 -9.59
CA LEU A 179 -12.01 10.05 -9.80
C LEU A 179 -12.94 8.85 -9.63
N LYS A 180 -12.57 7.66 -10.10
CA LYS A 180 -13.31 6.44 -9.84
C LYS A 180 -13.43 6.15 -8.34
N MET A 181 -12.32 6.21 -7.60
CA MET A 181 -12.30 6.00 -6.15
C MET A 181 -13.24 6.97 -5.42
N LEU A 182 -13.18 8.25 -5.79
CA LEU A 182 -13.94 9.31 -5.16
C LEU A 182 -15.43 9.26 -5.52
N ILE A 183 -15.75 9.21 -6.82
CA ILE A 183 -17.11 9.43 -7.34
C ILE A 183 -17.89 8.12 -7.42
N LEU A 184 -17.26 7.03 -7.88
CA LEU A 184 -17.96 5.77 -8.17
C LEU A 184 -17.94 4.80 -7.00
N ASP A 185 -16.79 4.71 -6.32
CA ASP A 185 -16.58 3.71 -5.27
C ASP A 185 -16.89 4.23 -3.86
N ASN A 186 -16.99 5.55 -3.70
CA ASN A 186 -17.09 6.25 -2.41
C ASN A 186 -16.06 5.70 -1.40
N PHE A 187 -14.84 5.46 -1.89
CA PHE A 187 -13.74 4.87 -1.14
C PHE A 187 -12.42 5.26 -1.78
N VAL A 188 -11.68 6.14 -1.10
CA VAL A 188 -10.49 6.77 -1.63
C VAL A 188 -9.25 6.41 -0.83
N HIS A 189 -8.14 6.23 -1.54
CA HIS A 189 -6.83 6.20 -0.92
C HIS A 189 -6.44 7.64 -0.56
N ALA A 190 -6.60 8.01 0.72
CA ALA A 190 -6.40 9.38 1.19
C ALA A 190 -4.94 9.88 1.03
N ASP A 191 -3.98 8.97 0.89
CA ASP A 191 -2.55 9.28 0.79
C ASP A 191 -1.92 8.73 -0.51
N LEU A 192 -2.45 9.15 -1.67
CA LEU A 192 -1.97 8.71 -2.98
C LEU A 192 -0.73 9.50 -3.44
N HIS A 193 0.36 9.38 -2.68
CA HIS A 193 1.65 9.97 -3.03
C HIS A 193 2.54 9.01 -3.84
N ALA A 194 3.63 9.53 -4.42
CA ALA A 194 4.52 8.76 -5.29
C ALA A 194 5.19 7.53 -4.62
N GLY A 195 5.24 7.47 -3.30
CA GLY A 195 5.79 6.33 -2.56
C GLY A 195 4.84 5.13 -2.46
N ASN A 196 3.53 5.35 -2.61
CA ASN A 196 2.52 4.28 -2.61
C ASN A 196 2.16 3.81 -4.03
N MET A 197 2.94 4.21 -5.04
CA MET A 197 2.67 3.92 -6.44
C MET A 197 3.86 3.26 -7.13
N ILE A 198 3.59 2.14 -7.79
CA ILE A 198 4.54 1.43 -8.64
C ILE A 198 3.98 1.40 -10.05
N ILE A 199 4.81 1.81 -11.02
CA ILE A 199 4.47 1.81 -12.43
C ILE A 199 4.99 0.52 -13.07
N ARG A 200 4.11 -0.16 -13.79
CA ARG A 200 4.45 -1.30 -14.64
C ARG A 200 4.17 -0.96 -16.08
N PHE A 201 5.11 -1.27 -16.95
CA PHE A 201 4.90 -1.17 -18.38
C PHE A 201 4.24 -2.45 -18.88
N VAL A 202 3.38 -2.31 -19.87
CA VAL A 202 2.61 -3.43 -20.43
C VAL A 202 2.84 -3.41 -21.92
N ARG A 203 3.28 -4.55 -22.47
CA ARG A 203 3.48 -4.70 -23.91
C ARG A 203 2.16 -5.13 -24.56
N MET A 204 1.92 -4.65 -25.78
CA MET A 204 0.92 -5.25 -26.65
C MET A 204 1.50 -6.51 -27.29
N SER A 205 0.88 -7.66 -27.04
CA SER A 205 1.10 -8.89 -27.81
C SER A 205 0.85 -8.64 -29.29
N SER A 206 1.45 -9.46 -30.16
CA SER A 206 1.18 -9.50 -31.61
C SER A 206 -0.33 -9.62 -31.93
N ASN A 207 -1.13 -10.14 -31.00
CA ASN A 207 -2.57 -10.32 -31.12
C ASN A 207 -3.40 -9.19 -30.45
N GLY A 208 -2.78 -8.06 -30.10
CA GLY A 208 -3.46 -6.90 -29.49
C GLY A 208 -3.85 -7.05 -28.01
N LYS A 209 -3.42 -8.13 -27.34
CA LYS A 209 -3.63 -8.32 -25.89
C LYS A 209 -2.55 -7.61 -25.08
N LYS A 210 -2.94 -6.90 -24.03
CA LYS A 210 -2.04 -6.36 -23.00
C LYS A 210 -1.35 -7.52 -22.25
N ILE A 211 -0.01 -7.62 -22.34
CA ILE A 211 0.84 -8.57 -21.61
C ILE A 211 1.75 -7.78 -20.65
N LEU A 212 1.83 -8.21 -19.39
CA LEU A 212 2.72 -7.60 -18.40
C LEU A 212 4.18 -7.72 -18.86
N SER A 213 4.95 -6.63 -18.78
CA SER A 213 6.40 -6.72 -18.97
C SER A 213 7.05 -7.48 -17.81
N ASN A 214 8.09 -8.23 -18.13
CA ASN A 214 8.90 -9.04 -17.22
C ASN A 214 10.02 -8.21 -16.56
N GLU A 215 10.63 -8.77 -15.51
CA GLU A 215 11.61 -8.10 -14.62
C GLU A 215 12.75 -7.42 -15.40
N GLU A 216 13.44 -8.16 -16.27
CA GLU A 216 14.57 -7.63 -17.04
C GLU A 216 14.20 -6.49 -18.00
N GLU A 217 12.96 -6.46 -18.48
CA GLU A 217 12.50 -5.43 -19.42
C GLU A 217 12.07 -4.16 -18.71
N THR A 218 11.53 -4.28 -17.49
CA THR A 218 11.11 -3.13 -16.67
C THR A 218 12.32 -2.33 -16.17
N ASP A 219 13.44 -3.00 -15.87
CA ASP A 219 14.69 -2.36 -15.44
C ASP A 219 15.50 -1.74 -16.60
N ARG A 220 15.14 -2.03 -17.86
CA ARG A 220 15.81 -1.50 -19.07
C ARG A 220 15.19 -0.22 -19.63
N LEU A 221 14.04 0.22 -19.10
CA LEU A 221 13.30 1.43 -19.50
C LEU A 221 13.71 2.65 -18.67
#